data_AF-A0A951HH84-F1
#
_entry.id   AF-A0A951HH84-F1
#
_cell.length_a   1.000
_cell.length_b   1.000
_cell.length_c   1.000
_cell.angle_alpha   90.00
_cell.angle_beta   90.00
_cell.angle_gamma   90.00
#
_symmetry.space_group_name_H-M   'P 1'
#
loop_
_entity.id
_entity.type
_entity.pdbx_description
1 polymer ?
#
loop_
_entity_poly.entity_id
_entity_poly.type
_entity_poly.pdbx_seq_one_letter_code
_entity_poly.pdbx_strand_id
1 'polypeptide(L)'
;MRPSSDQALFSIFGINFGGSPPTKFNIPNLNGRVAIGGQQVGMFGQGTLTMTWLISTGASTVAPLPGTLAMFGGNYAPDGWALCDGSQLPISQNVPLFEAIGCAFGGNNVSVFELPNLMSGAAPVGAGQGPGRTPVTLGQQLAGAIPGLGINYLISTAGPYPPGSGTGAFPKTGQYLGQVIAYAGAQVPAGWALCDGALLQIAGNEMLFQLIGTSYGGDGQSNFALPDLRGLMVTGLGG
;
A
#
# COMPACT_ATOMS: atom_id res chain seq x y z
N MET A 1 -29.17 -17.66 0.84
CA MET A 1 -28.75 -17.54 -0.57
C MET A 1 -27.66 -16.49 -0.63
N ARG A 2 -26.44 -16.85 -1.06
CA ARG A 2 -25.32 -15.90 -1.15
C ARG A 2 -25.57 -15.00 -2.37
N PRO A 3 -25.55 -13.66 -2.24
CA PRO A 3 -25.70 -12.78 -3.40
C PRO A 3 -24.62 -13.10 -4.44
N SER A 4 -24.95 -12.94 -5.73
CA SER A 4 -23.96 -13.10 -6.80
C SER A 4 -22.79 -12.13 -6.54
N SER A 5 -21.57 -12.53 -6.93
CA SER A 5 -20.34 -11.74 -6.75
C SER A 5 -20.51 -10.27 -7.13
N ASP A 6 -21.31 -10.01 -8.16
CA ASP A 6 -21.51 -8.68 -8.74
C ASP A 6 -22.43 -7.81 -7.87
N GLN A 7 -23.39 -8.40 -7.15
CA GLN A 7 -24.21 -7.69 -6.16
C GLN A 7 -23.41 -7.33 -4.91
N ALA A 8 -22.50 -8.21 -4.47
CA ALA A 8 -21.60 -7.94 -3.36
C ALA A 8 -20.63 -6.80 -3.70
N LEU A 9 -20.07 -6.79 -4.91
CA LEU A 9 -19.20 -5.69 -5.37
C LEU A 9 -19.96 -4.37 -5.55
N PHE A 10 -21.17 -4.41 -6.13
CA PHE A 10 -22.03 -3.22 -6.23
C PHE A 10 -22.38 -2.65 -4.85
N SER A 11 -22.60 -3.50 -3.83
CA SER A 11 -22.85 -3.03 -2.46
C SER A 11 -21.65 -2.34 -1.80
N ILE A 12 -20.44 -2.58 -2.29
CA ILE A 12 -19.19 -2.00 -1.78
C ILE A 12 -18.86 -0.69 -2.50
N PHE A 13 -18.88 -0.69 -3.84
CA PHE A 13 -18.49 0.47 -4.65
C PHE A 13 -19.66 1.42 -4.97
N GLY A 14 -20.90 0.93 -4.99
CA GLY A 14 -22.06 1.69 -5.42
C GLY A 14 -21.87 2.30 -6.82
N ILE A 15 -22.36 3.52 -7.00
CA ILE A 15 -22.11 4.36 -8.20
C ILE A 15 -21.03 5.42 -7.95
N ASN A 16 -20.19 5.25 -6.92
CA ASN A 16 -19.22 6.26 -6.48
C ASN A 16 -18.19 6.63 -7.57
N PHE A 17 -17.97 5.75 -8.54
CA PHE A 17 -17.08 5.98 -9.69
C PHE A 17 -17.84 6.10 -11.01
N GLY A 18 -19.17 6.29 -10.93
CA GLY A 18 -20.10 6.23 -12.05
C GLY A 18 -20.69 4.83 -12.25
N GLY A 19 -21.63 4.73 -13.18
CA GLY A 19 -22.37 3.50 -13.46
C GLY A 19 -23.85 3.74 -13.65
N SER A 20 -24.61 2.67 -13.88
CA SER A 20 -26.06 2.70 -13.97
C SER A 20 -26.63 1.63 -13.04
N PRO A 21 -27.44 2.00 -12.04
CA PRO A 21 -28.09 1.03 -11.17
C PRO A 21 -28.90 0.00 -11.98
N PRO A 22 -29.10 -1.23 -11.48
CA PRO A 22 -28.69 -1.77 -10.18
C PRO A 22 -27.43 -2.68 -10.22
N THR A 23 -26.81 -2.87 -11.39
CA THR A 23 -25.71 -3.84 -11.57
C THR A 23 -24.48 -3.28 -12.28
N LYS A 24 -24.54 -2.07 -12.84
CA LYS A 24 -23.39 -1.45 -13.50
C LYS A 24 -22.76 -0.43 -12.58
N PHE A 25 -21.53 -0.68 -12.17
CA PHE A 25 -20.65 0.26 -11.49
C PHE A 25 -19.35 0.36 -12.27
N ASN A 26 -18.71 1.51 -12.21
CA ASN A 26 -17.38 1.69 -12.77
C ASN A 26 -16.31 1.34 -11.73
N ILE A 27 -15.17 0.85 -12.20
CA ILE A 27 -13.97 0.66 -11.39
C ILE A 27 -13.12 1.94 -11.48
N PRO A 28 -12.43 2.35 -10.40
CA PRO A 28 -11.51 3.48 -10.46
C PRO A 28 -10.42 3.34 -11.53
N ASN A 29 -10.19 4.41 -12.31
CA ASN A 29 -9.07 4.47 -13.26
C ASN A 29 -7.88 5.19 -12.62
N LEU A 30 -6.74 4.50 -12.48
CA LEU A 30 -5.52 5.04 -11.87
C LEU A 30 -4.45 5.50 -12.89
N ASN A 31 -4.70 5.39 -14.21
CA ASN A 31 -3.71 5.73 -15.23
C ASN A 31 -3.28 7.20 -15.13
N GLY A 32 -1.99 7.43 -14.84
CA GLY A 32 -1.44 8.77 -14.64
C GLY A 32 -1.99 9.48 -13.40
N ARG A 33 -2.61 8.74 -12.46
CA ARG A 33 -3.24 9.30 -11.26
C ARG A 33 -2.57 8.88 -9.97
N VAL A 34 -2.58 9.79 -9.00
CA VAL A 34 -2.21 9.55 -7.61
C VAL A 34 -3.48 9.24 -6.82
N ALA A 35 -3.43 8.18 -6.03
CA ALA A 35 -4.45 7.89 -5.05
C ALA A 35 -4.20 8.68 -3.76
N ILE A 36 -5.20 9.45 -3.32
CA ILE A 36 -5.18 10.15 -2.03
C ILE A 36 -6.30 9.63 -1.15
N GLY A 37 -6.13 9.67 0.16
CA GLY A 37 -7.21 9.32 1.07
C GLY A 37 -8.21 10.45 1.26
N GLY A 38 -9.47 10.11 1.50
CA GLY A 38 -10.50 11.06 1.94
C GLY A 38 -11.73 11.14 1.04
N GLN A 39 -12.69 11.95 1.46
CA GLN A 39 -13.92 12.22 0.73
C GLN A 39 -13.83 13.64 0.19
N GLN A 40 -13.88 13.78 -1.14
CA GLN A 40 -13.99 15.04 -1.89
C GLN A 40 -12.68 15.79 -2.19
N VAL A 41 -12.42 15.99 -3.48
CA VAL A 41 -11.31 16.80 -4.00
C VAL A 41 -11.91 17.90 -4.87
N GLY A 42 -12.43 18.94 -4.24
CA GLY A 42 -12.96 20.10 -4.94
C GLY A 42 -11.90 21.01 -5.58
N MET A 43 -10.58 20.77 -5.38
CA MET A 43 -9.58 21.77 -5.80
C MET A 43 -8.17 21.26 -6.15
N PHE A 44 -7.89 19.95 -6.18
CA PHE A 44 -6.51 19.46 -6.26
C PHE A 44 -6.17 18.79 -7.59
N GLY A 45 -5.79 19.60 -8.59
CA GLY A 45 -5.01 19.20 -9.77
C GLY A 45 -5.62 18.17 -10.74
N GLN A 46 -5.23 18.22 -12.02
CA GLN A 46 -5.51 17.09 -12.91
C GLN A 46 -4.60 15.91 -12.51
N GLY A 47 -5.19 14.75 -12.23
CA GLY A 47 -4.46 13.52 -11.89
C GLY A 47 -4.67 12.99 -10.46
N THR A 48 -5.51 13.60 -9.63
CA THR A 48 -5.77 13.11 -8.26
C THR A 48 -7.06 12.29 -8.21
N LEU A 49 -7.06 11.18 -7.46
CA LEU A 49 -8.27 10.38 -7.25
C LEU A 49 -8.37 9.91 -5.78
N THR A 50 -9.51 10.20 -5.15
CA THR A 50 -9.77 9.87 -3.74
C THR A 50 -10.21 8.43 -3.55
N MET A 51 -9.57 7.75 -2.60
CA MET A 51 -9.92 6.40 -2.16
C MET A 51 -10.00 6.32 -0.64
N THR A 52 -10.63 5.26 -0.16
CA THR A 52 -10.48 4.84 1.24
C THR A 52 -9.17 4.08 1.35
N TRP A 53 -8.41 4.36 2.41
CA TRP A 53 -7.22 3.57 2.72
C TRP A 53 -7.53 2.68 3.91
N LEU A 54 -7.15 1.42 3.77
CA LEU A 54 -7.28 0.41 4.80
C LEU A 54 -5.89 0.00 5.28
N ILE A 55 -5.78 -0.30 6.57
CA ILE A 55 -4.63 -0.93 7.18
C ILE A 55 -5.01 -2.32 7.69
N SER A 56 -4.20 -3.33 7.37
CA SER A 56 -4.47 -4.69 7.82
C SER A 56 -4.13 -4.83 9.29
N THR A 57 -5.04 -5.46 10.05
CA THR A 57 -4.91 -5.70 11.49
C THR A 57 -4.55 -7.16 11.82
N GLY A 58 -4.58 -8.06 10.81
CA GLY A 58 -4.43 -9.50 10.99
C GLY A 58 -2.99 -10.02 10.91
N ALA A 59 -2.66 -11.00 11.76
CA ALA A 59 -1.31 -11.58 11.96
C ALA A 59 -0.92 -12.70 10.98
N SER A 60 -1.13 -12.50 9.67
CA SER A 60 -0.58 -13.44 8.69
C SER A 60 0.90 -13.13 8.44
N THR A 61 1.75 -14.15 8.27
CA THR A 61 3.16 -14.01 7.86
C THR A 61 3.33 -13.88 6.35
N VAL A 62 2.24 -14.08 5.60
CA VAL A 62 2.15 -13.96 4.15
C VAL A 62 0.95 -13.07 3.87
N ALA A 63 1.10 -12.02 3.07
CA ALA A 63 0.14 -10.90 2.98
C ALA A 63 -1.37 -11.27 3.06
N PRO A 64 -2.21 -10.40 3.69
CA PRO A 64 -1.84 -9.10 4.25
C PRO A 64 -1.15 -9.25 5.62
N LEU A 65 0.05 -8.67 5.73
CA LEU A 65 0.79 -8.57 6.99
C LEU A 65 0.16 -7.46 7.85
N PRO A 66 0.22 -7.53 9.19
CA PRO A 66 -0.15 -6.40 10.03
C PRO A 66 0.58 -5.13 9.58
N GLY A 67 -0.16 -4.04 9.38
CA GLY A 67 0.41 -2.77 8.91
C GLY A 67 0.53 -2.64 7.39
N THR A 68 0.10 -3.63 6.61
CA THR A 68 -0.05 -3.49 5.15
C THR A 68 -1.15 -2.48 4.86
N LEU A 69 -0.89 -1.50 3.99
CA LEU A 69 -1.92 -0.59 3.51
C LEU A 69 -2.45 -1.04 2.16
N ALA A 70 -3.77 -0.98 2.02
CA ALA A 70 -4.46 -1.22 0.77
C ALA A 70 -5.38 -0.05 0.43
N MET A 71 -5.45 0.26 -0.85
CA MET A 71 -6.50 1.12 -1.37
C MET A 71 -7.81 0.34 -1.45
N PHE A 72 -8.90 0.98 -1.06
CA PHE A 72 -10.24 0.42 -1.05
C PHE A 72 -11.23 1.44 -1.60
N GLY A 73 -12.07 1.03 -2.53
CA GLY A 73 -13.08 1.92 -3.10
C GLY A 73 -14.44 1.86 -2.40
N GLY A 74 -14.55 1.09 -1.30
CA GLY A 74 -15.71 1.12 -0.41
C GLY A 74 -15.54 2.10 0.75
N ASN A 75 -16.62 2.34 1.50
CA ASN A 75 -16.68 3.32 2.58
C ASN A 75 -16.65 2.72 4.00
N TYR A 76 -16.42 1.41 4.12
CA TYR A 76 -16.33 0.70 5.40
C TYR A 76 -15.13 -0.25 5.40
N ALA A 77 -14.55 -0.49 6.58
CA ALA A 77 -13.48 -1.47 6.72
C ALA A 77 -14.08 -2.89 6.84
N PRO A 78 -13.65 -3.86 6.00
CA PRO A 78 -14.01 -5.27 6.17
C PRO A 78 -13.26 -5.91 7.35
N ASP A 79 -13.70 -7.09 7.81
CA ASP A 79 -13.04 -7.84 8.87
C ASP A 79 -11.53 -8.03 8.59
N GLY A 80 -10.69 -7.80 9.61
CA GLY A 80 -9.23 -7.86 9.49
C GLY A 80 -8.57 -6.60 8.90
N TRP A 81 -9.34 -5.55 8.67
CA TRP A 81 -8.88 -4.24 8.23
C TRP A 81 -9.46 -3.13 9.12
N ALA A 82 -8.73 -2.01 9.19
CA ALA A 82 -9.19 -0.76 9.81
C ALA A 82 -9.03 0.39 8.80
N LEU A 83 -9.79 1.48 8.99
CA LEU A 83 -9.64 2.69 8.19
C LEU A 83 -8.34 3.41 8.57
N CYS A 84 -7.62 3.96 7.59
CA CYS A 84 -6.48 4.84 7.84
C CYS A 84 -6.95 6.29 8.11
N ASP A 85 -7.67 6.48 9.21
CA ASP A 85 -8.33 7.74 9.60
C ASP A 85 -7.64 8.49 10.75
N GLY A 86 -6.52 7.98 11.27
CA GLY A 86 -5.90 8.53 12.47
C GLY A 86 -6.53 8.07 13.79
N SER A 87 -7.46 7.12 13.76
CA SER A 87 -8.11 6.63 14.99
C SER A 87 -7.12 6.02 15.97
N GLN A 88 -7.42 6.20 17.25
CA GLN A 88 -6.63 5.64 18.35
C GLN A 88 -7.17 4.25 18.71
N LEU A 89 -6.28 3.25 18.73
CA LEU A 89 -6.61 1.87 19.06
C LEU A 89 -5.92 1.40 20.35
N PRO A 90 -6.59 0.54 21.15
CA PRO A 90 -5.98 -0.07 22.31
C PRO A 90 -4.95 -1.13 21.90
N ILE A 91 -3.76 -1.06 22.51
CA ILE A 91 -2.66 -2.00 22.27
C ILE A 91 -3.07 -3.43 22.62
N SER A 92 -3.78 -3.61 23.74
CA SER A 92 -4.18 -4.93 24.28
C SER A 92 -5.05 -5.76 23.33
N GLN A 93 -5.73 -5.13 22.37
CA GLN A 93 -6.59 -5.81 21.40
C GLN A 93 -5.96 -5.91 20.00
N ASN A 94 -4.86 -5.17 19.75
CA ASN A 94 -4.23 -5.05 18.44
C ASN A 94 -2.70 -5.24 18.52
N VAL A 95 -2.26 -6.17 19.37
CA VAL A 95 -0.83 -6.42 19.64
C VAL A 95 -0.01 -6.61 18.34
N PRO A 96 -0.44 -7.44 17.35
CA PRO A 96 0.35 -7.63 16.13
C PRO A 96 0.47 -6.35 15.28
N LEU A 97 -0.54 -5.49 15.30
CA LEU A 97 -0.50 -4.23 14.58
C LEU A 97 0.40 -3.22 15.29
N PHE A 98 0.34 -3.15 16.62
CA PHE A 98 1.22 -2.31 17.43
C PHE A 98 2.70 -2.72 17.27
N GLU A 99 3.00 -4.01 17.23
CA GLU A 99 4.36 -4.50 16.96
C GLU A 99 4.89 -4.07 15.59
N ALA A 100 4.01 -3.96 14.59
CA ALA A 100 4.37 -3.50 13.26
C ALA A 100 4.63 -1.99 13.22
N ILE A 101 3.66 -1.17 13.68
CA ILE A 101 3.65 0.28 13.43
C ILE A 101 4.08 1.14 14.62
N GLY A 102 4.07 0.59 15.84
CA GLY A 102 4.36 1.31 17.08
C GLY A 102 3.47 2.55 17.25
N CYS A 103 4.04 3.63 17.81
CA CYS A 103 3.41 4.95 17.86
C CYS A 103 3.97 5.91 16.79
N ALA A 104 4.42 5.41 15.64
CA ALA A 104 4.97 6.25 14.57
C ALA A 104 3.97 7.31 14.06
N PHE A 105 2.68 7.06 14.25
CA PHE A 105 1.58 7.95 13.84
C PHE A 105 0.88 8.63 15.02
N GLY A 106 1.38 8.48 16.25
CA GLY A 106 0.79 9.02 17.48
C GLY A 106 0.45 7.94 18.51
N GLY A 107 -0.09 8.37 19.66
CA GLY A 107 -0.36 7.53 20.83
C GLY A 107 0.68 7.63 21.95
N ASN A 108 0.56 6.76 22.96
CA ASN A 108 1.31 6.88 24.22
C ASN A 108 2.29 5.74 24.50
N ASN A 109 2.47 4.80 23.57
CA ASN A 109 3.33 3.60 23.71
C ASN A 109 3.05 2.73 24.95
N VAL A 110 1.92 2.91 25.63
CA VAL A 110 1.62 2.22 26.89
C VAL A 110 0.26 1.52 26.83
N SER A 111 -0.79 2.26 26.46
CA SER A 111 -2.15 1.72 26.39
C SER A 111 -2.73 1.82 24.99
N VAL A 112 -2.29 2.81 24.21
CA VAL A 112 -2.90 3.16 22.92
C VAL A 112 -1.85 3.61 21.91
N PHE A 113 -2.15 3.37 20.64
CA PHE A 113 -1.41 3.84 19.47
C PHE A 113 -2.39 4.40 18.43
N GLU A 114 -1.91 5.25 17.53
CA GLU A 114 -2.73 5.85 16.47
C GLU A 114 -2.46 5.21 15.11
N LEU A 115 -3.51 5.11 14.29
CA LEU A 115 -3.40 4.67 12.91
C LEU A 115 -2.86 5.78 12.00
N PRO A 116 -2.33 5.47 10.81
CA PRO A 116 -2.02 6.47 9.80
C PRO A 116 -3.27 7.27 9.43
N ASN A 117 -3.17 8.59 9.31
CA ASN A 117 -4.26 9.43 8.80
C ASN A 117 -4.05 9.76 7.32
N LEU A 118 -4.54 8.88 6.45
CA LEU A 118 -4.57 9.13 5.00
C LEU A 118 -5.89 9.79 4.58
N MET A 119 -6.96 9.64 5.37
CA MET A 119 -8.29 10.17 5.04
C MET A 119 -8.38 11.70 5.02
N SER A 120 -7.37 12.41 5.51
CA SER A 120 -7.31 13.88 5.46
C SER A 120 -6.81 14.46 4.12
N GLY A 121 -6.88 13.71 3.01
CA GLY A 121 -6.39 14.18 1.70
C GLY A 121 -4.98 13.75 1.34
N ALA A 122 -4.36 12.82 2.10
CA ALA A 122 -2.94 12.50 1.94
C ALA A 122 -2.69 11.30 1.00
N ALA A 123 -1.57 11.37 0.26
CA ALA A 123 -1.01 10.24 -0.46
C ALA A 123 0.09 9.57 0.37
N PRO A 124 0.22 8.23 0.34
CA PRO A 124 1.42 7.59 0.85
C PRO A 124 2.64 8.02 0.02
N VAL A 125 3.73 8.33 0.71
CA VAL A 125 5.03 8.72 0.15
C VAL A 125 6.09 7.83 0.75
N GLY A 126 7.05 7.35 -0.07
CA GLY A 126 8.07 6.45 0.45
C GLY A 126 8.94 7.12 1.50
N ALA A 127 9.00 6.54 2.69
CA ALA A 127 9.88 6.98 3.77
C ALA A 127 11.34 6.57 3.49
N GLY A 128 12.28 7.41 3.91
CA GLY A 128 13.72 7.20 3.79
C GLY A 128 14.45 8.36 3.13
N GLN A 129 15.77 8.16 2.96
CA GLN A 129 16.69 9.11 2.32
C GLN A 129 16.98 8.68 0.88
N GLY A 130 16.34 9.30 -0.11
CA GLY A 130 16.63 9.04 -1.52
C GLY A 130 17.75 9.95 -2.06
N PRO A 131 18.62 9.49 -2.99
CA PRO A 131 19.60 10.34 -3.66
C PRO A 131 18.94 11.55 -4.33
N GLY A 132 19.37 12.76 -3.95
CA GLY A 132 18.84 14.01 -4.51
C GLY A 132 17.38 14.32 -4.13
N ARG A 133 16.83 13.66 -3.10
CA ARG A 133 15.46 13.88 -2.60
C ARG A 133 15.47 14.34 -1.15
N THR A 134 14.42 15.04 -0.77
CA THR A 134 14.24 15.45 0.63
C THR A 134 14.02 14.20 1.51
N PRO A 135 14.73 14.08 2.64
CA PRO A 135 14.41 13.19 3.74
C PRO A 135 12.90 13.04 4.02
N VAL A 136 12.37 11.82 4.06
CA VAL A 136 11.02 11.55 4.58
C VAL A 136 11.11 10.57 5.74
N THR A 137 10.61 10.96 6.91
CA THR A 137 10.55 10.07 8.09
C THR A 137 9.24 9.29 8.08
N LEU A 138 9.24 8.05 8.61
CA LEU A 138 8.00 7.30 8.82
C LEU A 138 7.04 8.11 9.71
N GLY A 139 5.77 8.22 9.31
CA GLY A 139 4.76 9.02 9.99
C GLY A 139 4.86 10.53 9.76
N GLN A 140 5.88 11.02 9.04
CA GLN A 140 6.03 12.44 8.74
C GLN A 140 4.96 12.89 7.73
N GLN A 141 4.21 13.92 8.10
CA GLN A 141 3.35 14.63 7.16
C GLN A 141 4.18 15.65 6.37
N LEU A 142 4.12 15.55 5.05
CA LEU A 142 4.77 16.44 4.10
C LEU A 142 3.78 17.48 3.61
N ALA A 143 4.17 18.76 3.66
CA ALA A 143 3.40 19.85 3.08
C ALA A 143 3.57 19.90 1.55
N GLY A 144 2.48 20.09 0.81
CA GLY A 144 2.48 20.16 -0.65
C GLY A 144 1.08 20.36 -1.22
N ALA A 145 0.98 20.48 -2.55
CA ALA A 145 -0.32 20.54 -3.24
C ALA A 145 -1.14 19.25 -3.03
N ILE A 146 -0.46 18.12 -2.86
CA ILE A 146 -1.01 16.89 -2.29
C ILE A 146 -0.20 16.62 -1.01
N PRO A 147 -0.80 16.60 0.19
CA PRO A 147 -0.07 16.27 1.39
C PRO A 147 0.42 14.82 1.32
N GLY A 148 1.67 14.57 1.68
CA GLY A 148 2.27 13.24 1.70
C GLY A 148 2.32 12.69 3.11
N LEU A 149 2.06 11.40 3.31
CA LEU A 149 2.35 10.71 4.56
C LEU A 149 3.50 9.72 4.35
N GLY A 150 4.59 9.90 5.09
CA GLY A 150 5.77 9.03 5.01
C GLY A 150 5.46 7.61 5.48
N ILE A 151 5.54 6.65 4.56
CA ILE A 151 5.24 5.23 4.77
C ILE A 151 6.28 4.38 4.05
N ASN A 152 6.63 3.21 4.58
CA ASN A 152 7.56 2.31 3.89
C ASN A 152 6.88 1.63 2.69
N TYR A 153 7.64 1.36 1.64
CA TYR A 153 7.21 0.45 0.58
C TYR A 153 8.06 -0.81 0.65
N LEU A 154 7.40 -1.95 0.60
CA LEU A 154 8.07 -3.25 0.61
C LEU A 154 7.84 -3.96 -0.72
N ILE A 155 8.87 -4.63 -1.21
CA ILE A 155 8.79 -5.58 -2.32
C ILE A 155 8.94 -6.99 -1.79
N SER A 156 8.06 -7.87 -2.22
CA SER A 156 8.08 -9.28 -1.87
C SER A 156 9.25 -9.98 -2.55
N THR A 157 10.13 -10.60 -1.77
CA THR A 157 11.28 -11.38 -2.26
C THR A 157 11.03 -12.89 -2.18
N ALA A 158 9.89 -13.31 -1.64
CA ALA A 158 9.48 -14.70 -1.50
C ALA A 158 8.02 -14.90 -1.93
N GLY A 159 7.66 -16.10 -2.36
CA GLY A 159 6.29 -16.44 -2.76
C GLY A 159 6.22 -17.03 -4.17
N PRO A 160 5.04 -17.52 -4.60
CA PRO A 160 4.86 -18.05 -5.94
C PRO A 160 5.15 -16.98 -7.00
N TYR A 161 5.77 -17.42 -8.10
CA TYR A 161 5.88 -16.59 -9.29
C TYR A 161 4.48 -16.21 -9.79
N PRO A 162 4.22 -14.93 -10.10
CA PRO A 162 2.89 -14.49 -10.53
C PRO A 162 2.47 -15.24 -11.81
N PRO A 163 1.24 -15.79 -11.87
CA PRO A 163 0.78 -16.47 -13.08
C PRO A 163 0.75 -15.47 -14.25
N GLY A 164 1.41 -15.81 -15.35
CA GLY A 164 1.53 -14.95 -16.53
C GLY A 164 0.20 -14.68 -17.27
N SER A 165 -0.89 -15.33 -16.87
CA SER A 165 -2.25 -15.02 -17.29
C SER A 165 -2.97 -14.29 -16.17
N GLY A 166 -3.40 -13.04 -16.44
CA GLY A 166 -4.09 -12.13 -15.52
C GLY A 166 -5.46 -12.62 -15.06
N THR A 167 -5.51 -13.79 -14.42
CA THR A 167 -6.71 -14.40 -13.83
C THR A 167 -7.26 -13.58 -12.65
N GLY A 168 -6.65 -12.44 -12.32
CA GLY A 168 -7.11 -11.49 -11.31
C GLY A 168 -7.16 -12.08 -9.89
N ALA A 169 -6.68 -13.31 -9.72
CA ALA A 169 -6.62 -13.98 -8.45
C ALA A 169 -5.47 -13.37 -7.64
N PHE A 170 -5.76 -12.28 -6.94
CA PHE A 170 -5.00 -11.97 -5.74
C PHE A 170 -5.06 -13.20 -4.84
N PRO A 171 -3.92 -13.73 -4.37
CA PRO A 171 -3.93 -14.84 -3.45
C PRO A 171 -4.77 -14.41 -2.26
N LYS A 172 -5.87 -15.14 -2.02
CA LYS A 172 -6.75 -14.91 -0.86
C LYS A 172 -5.98 -15.00 0.46
N THR A 173 -4.82 -15.63 0.41
CA THR A 173 -3.84 -15.77 1.47
C THR A 173 -2.47 -15.80 0.80
N GLY A 174 -1.69 -14.72 0.87
CA GLY A 174 -0.29 -14.71 0.43
C GLY A 174 0.15 -13.51 -0.38
N GLN A 175 1.42 -13.56 -0.77
CA GLN A 175 2.11 -12.55 -1.57
C GLN A 175 2.62 -13.18 -2.85
N TYR A 176 2.62 -12.45 -3.97
CA TYR A 176 3.37 -12.86 -5.16
C TYR A 176 4.81 -12.38 -5.07
N LEU A 177 5.72 -13.11 -5.69
CA LEU A 177 7.08 -12.62 -5.87
C LEU A 177 7.07 -11.29 -6.64
N GLY A 178 7.80 -10.29 -6.15
CA GLY A 178 7.90 -8.94 -6.73
C GLY A 178 6.67 -8.05 -6.51
N GLN A 179 5.70 -8.48 -5.71
CA GLN A 179 4.60 -7.61 -5.31
C GLN A 179 5.10 -6.43 -4.47
N VAL A 180 4.70 -5.21 -4.81
CA VAL A 180 4.97 -4.00 -4.02
C VAL A 180 3.75 -3.65 -3.18
N ILE A 181 3.95 -3.43 -1.89
CA ILE A 181 2.92 -2.99 -0.95
C ILE A 181 3.36 -1.72 -0.21
N ALA A 182 2.39 -0.88 0.15
CA ALA A 182 2.61 0.14 1.15
C ALA A 182 2.54 -0.50 2.54
N TYR A 183 3.46 -0.14 3.43
CA TYR A 183 3.66 -0.76 4.72
C TYR A 183 3.92 0.31 5.80
N ALA A 184 3.01 0.42 6.76
CA ALA A 184 3.10 1.37 7.85
C ALA A 184 4.14 0.98 8.90
N GLY A 185 4.60 -0.27 8.89
CA GLY A 185 5.48 -0.79 9.91
C GLY A 185 6.94 -0.37 9.73
N ALA A 186 7.66 -0.29 10.84
CA ALA A 186 9.09 0.06 10.85
C ALA A 186 10.01 -1.14 10.60
N GLN A 187 9.56 -2.35 10.95
CA GLN A 187 10.35 -3.57 10.84
C GLN A 187 9.99 -4.34 9.57
N VAL A 188 10.98 -4.70 8.76
CA VAL A 188 10.77 -5.44 7.50
C VAL A 188 10.53 -6.92 7.81
N PRO A 189 9.38 -7.50 7.45
CA PRO A 189 9.12 -8.92 7.69
C PRO A 189 9.97 -9.82 6.79
N ALA A 190 10.19 -11.07 7.22
CA ALA A 190 10.91 -12.06 6.42
C ALA A 190 10.21 -12.29 5.06
N GLY A 191 11.00 -12.41 3.99
CA GLY A 191 10.47 -12.54 2.62
C GLY A 191 10.05 -11.22 1.97
N TRP A 192 10.41 -10.09 2.58
CA TRP A 192 10.24 -8.74 2.05
C TRP A 192 11.56 -7.97 2.08
N ALA A 193 11.67 -6.99 1.19
CA ALA A 193 12.75 -6.01 1.17
C ALA A 193 12.19 -4.60 1.03
N LEU A 194 12.91 -3.59 1.51
CA LEU A 194 12.53 -2.19 1.31
C LEU A 194 12.69 -1.80 -0.16
N CYS A 195 11.76 -0.98 -0.65
CA CYS A 195 11.91 -0.30 -1.94
C CYS A 195 12.76 0.96 -1.77
N ASP A 196 14.04 0.77 -1.42
CA ASP A 196 15.02 1.82 -1.13
C ASP A 196 16.18 1.88 -2.14
N GLY A 197 16.09 1.17 -3.26
CA GLY A 197 17.18 1.11 -4.25
C GLY A 197 18.34 0.19 -3.88
N ALA A 198 18.23 -0.64 -2.84
CA ALA A 198 19.31 -1.55 -2.47
C ALA A 198 19.71 -2.50 -3.62
N LEU A 199 21.02 -2.77 -3.73
CA LEU A 199 21.56 -3.77 -4.65
C LEU A 199 21.47 -5.16 -4.02
N LEU A 200 20.74 -6.07 -4.67
CA LEU A 200 20.66 -7.48 -4.30
C LEU A 200 21.51 -8.34 -5.23
N GLN A 201 22.06 -9.42 -4.69
CA GLN A 201 22.74 -10.43 -5.49
C GLN A 201 21.72 -11.26 -6.27
N ILE A 202 22.03 -11.56 -7.54
CA ILE A 202 21.21 -12.44 -8.37
C ILE A 202 21.20 -13.86 -7.80
N ALA A 203 22.33 -14.33 -7.29
CA ALA A 203 22.42 -15.61 -6.61
C ALA A 203 21.50 -15.63 -5.36
N GLY A 204 20.54 -16.55 -5.35
CA GLY A 204 19.49 -16.67 -4.33
C GLY A 204 18.26 -15.79 -4.53
N ASN A 205 18.23 -14.92 -5.55
CA ASN A 205 17.08 -14.08 -5.92
C ASN A 205 16.77 -14.17 -7.42
N GLU A 206 17.09 -15.30 -8.06
CA GLU A 206 17.04 -15.46 -9.51
C GLU A 206 15.62 -15.21 -10.05
N MET A 207 14.61 -15.69 -9.32
CA MET A 207 13.21 -15.53 -9.69
C MET A 207 12.74 -14.06 -9.61
N LEU A 208 13.27 -13.29 -8.66
CA LEU A 208 12.96 -11.87 -8.53
C LEU A 208 13.64 -11.07 -9.64
N PHE A 209 14.91 -11.40 -9.93
CA PHE A 209 15.64 -10.81 -11.06
C PHE A 209 14.96 -11.06 -12.40
N GLN A 210 14.42 -12.26 -12.65
CA GLN A 210 13.65 -12.55 -13.87
C GLN A 210 12.41 -11.65 -14.03
N LEU A 211 11.84 -11.17 -12.92
CA LEU A 211 10.62 -10.37 -12.94
C LEU A 211 10.90 -8.87 -13.12
N ILE A 212 11.87 -8.31 -12.40
CA ILE A 212 12.13 -6.85 -12.41
C ILE A 212 13.36 -6.45 -13.23
N GLY A 213 14.25 -7.40 -13.54
CA GLY A 213 15.47 -7.20 -14.29
C GLY A 213 16.39 -6.13 -13.68
N THR A 214 17.07 -5.39 -14.55
CA THR A 214 17.90 -4.23 -14.21
C THR A 214 17.16 -2.90 -14.36
N SER A 215 15.82 -2.92 -14.43
CA SER A 215 14.99 -1.74 -14.67
C SER A 215 15.24 -0.61 -13.66
N TYR A 216 15.72 -0.95 -12.47
CA TYR A 216 16.03 -0.03 -11.38
C TYR A 216 17.54 0.15 -11.13
N GLY A 217 18.39 -0.48 -11.94
CA GLY A 217 19.85 -0.45 -11.82
C GLY A 217 20.50 -1.80 -11.54
N GLY A 218 21.81 -1.79 -11.28
CA GLY A 218 22.66 -2.96 -11.14
C GLY A 218 23.39 -3.35 -12.43
N ASP A 219 24.34 -4.29 -12.32
CA ASP A 219 25.16 -4.75 -13.45
C ASP A 219 24.48 -5.83 -14.31
N GLY A 220 23.38 -6.41 -13.84
CA GLY A 220 22.63 -7.46 -14.54
C GLY A 220 23.40 -8.78 -14.70
N GLN A 221 24.55 -8.92 -14.06
CA GLN A 221 25.38 -10.13 -14.10
C GLN A 221 25.57 -10.75 -12.72
N SER A 222 25.84 -9.94 -11.72
CA SER A 222 26.01 -10.36 -10.32
C SER A 222 24.94 -9.74 -9.42
N ASN A 223 24.45 -8.55 -9.77
CA ASN A 223 23.50 -7.80 -8.96
C ASN A 223 22.42 -7.09 -9.79
N PHE A 224 21.34 -6.74 -9.10
CA PHE A 224 20.25 -5.92 -9.60
C PHE A 224 19.77 -5.01 -8.47
N ALA A 225 19.23 -3.84 -8.82
CA ALA A 225 18.70 -2.91 -7.83
C ALA A 225 17.18 -3.10 -7.63
N LEU A 226 16.73 -2.85 -6.40
CA LEU A 226 15.31 -2.72 -6.08
C LEU A 226 14.78 -1.35 -6.51
N PRO A 227 13.45 -1.17 -6.65
CA PRO A 227 12.86 0.16 -6.86
C PRO A 227 13.22 1.11 -5.71
N ASP A 228 13.50 2.39 -6.00
CA ASP A 228 13.68 3.44 -4.99
C ASP A 228 12.44 4.36 -4.95
N LEU A 229 11.53 4.05 -4.03
CA LEU A 229 10.27 4.79 -3.84
C LEU A 229 10.38 5.90 -2.80
N ARG A 230 11.56 6.13 -2.22
CA ARG A 230 11.74 7.14 -1.16
C ARG A 230 11.48 8.54 -1.71
N GLY A 231 10.65 9.32 -1.02
CA GLY A 231 10.22 10.64 -1.46
C GLY A 231 9.31 10.64 -2.69
N LEU A 232 8.81 9.49 -3.15
CA LEU A 232 7.89 9.38 -4.28
C LEU A 232 6.49 8.94 -3.84
N MET A 233 5.48 9.47 -4.54
CA MET A 233 4.12 8.96 -4.54
C MET A 233 3.98 7.92 -5.65
N VAL A 234 3.25 6.84 -5.37
CA VAL A 234 2.95 5.83 -6.40
C VAL A 234 1.77 6.32 -7.24
N THR A 235 1.96 6.36 -8.56
CA THR A 235 0.90 6.63 -9.54
C THR A 235 0.55 5.37 -10.30
N GLY A 236 -0.68 5.26 -10.80
CA GLY A 236 -1.00 4.18 -11.73
C GLY A 236 -0.24 4.33 -13.05
N LEU A 237 0.13 3.20 -13.65
CA LEU A 237 0.85 3.15 -14.92
C LEU A 237 -0.05 3.65 -16.06
N GLY A 238 0.33 4.73 -16.74
CA GLY A 238 -0.37 5.23 -17.92
C GLY A 238 0.42 6.35 -18.60
N GLY A 239 0.66 6.19 -19.90
CA GLY A 239 1.18 7.24 -20.78
C GLY A 239 0.11 8.18 -21.29
#